data_AF-A0A9E6D804-F1
#
_entry.id   AF-A0A9E6D804-F1
#
_cell.length_a   1.000
_cell.length_b   1.000
_cell.length_c   1.000
_cell.angle_alpha   90.00
_cell.angle_beta   90.00
_cell.angle_gamma   90.00
#
_symmetry.space_group_name_H-M   'P 1'
#
loop_
_entity.id
_entity.type
_entity.pdbx_description
1 polymer ?
#
loop_
_entity_poly.entity_id
_entity_poly.type
_entity_poly.pdbx_seq_one_letter_code
_entity_poly.pdbx_strand_id
1 'polypeptide(L)'
;MRSILIAIAALLVGAFAGVFLYTRFVPPPNDVIARAQAFEGDNDYFFQNASELYPTRTVSGPETSTPLPRLDGVLEGFSYEYEGVTKTLGDLYTDMETSGLIILHDGQVVHESYGRGADAGTRFTTWSLVKSITSTLVGVAVADGKIDSVDDPLSKYLPEVAGTAYDGVTIKQALQMSSGVRYDPNLWDGKMDDTVEFMTQSVVTGQKPSFDLAIRYPRENDPGTDFNYNTAESQVLLELIRRVSGMNAADYLEQTLWRPLGMEHDAGWIIDAAGADGAEIGGAMFNAALRDWARFGVFVEQGGVWNGAQILPADWVDRATVSDEPHLKPGEVHPNPNRGYAWHWWTYADGTFTASGANGQTLYIDRENDIVVARSSAWPEGYVREHDDQSFAMYKALAAWFAREVEDAGSPEGEISAAEAP
;
A
#
# COMPACT_ATOMS: atom_id res chain seq x y z
N MET A 1 7.25 8.30 -65.89
CA MET A 1 6.63 9.08 -64.78
C MET A 1 5.39 8.42 -64.19
N ARG A 2 4.38 8.01 -64.97
CA ARG A 2 3.16 7.35 -64.42
C ARG A 2 3.42 6.07 -63.63
N SER A 3 4.38 5.24 -64.04
CA SER A 3 4.70 3.97 -63.38
C SER A 3 5.36 4.15 -62.00
N ILE A 4 6.07 5.26 -61.78
CA ILE A 4 6.77 5.57 -60.52
C ILE A 4 5.78 6.11 -59.49
N LEU A 5 4.80 6.93 -59.90
CA LEU A 5 3.75 7.44 -59.03
C LEU A 5 2.79 6.35 -58.52
N ILE A 6 2.50 5.32 -59.33
CA ILE A 6 1.66 4.18 -58.91
C ILE A 6 2.41 3.30 -57.90
N ALA A 7 3.72 3.11 -58.06
CA ALA A 7 4.53 2.34 -57.11
C ALA A 7 4.65 3.05 -55.74
N ILE A 8 4.77 4.38 -55.72
CA ILE A 8 4.85 5.17 -54.47
C ILE A 8 3.49 5.19 -53.75
N ALA A 9 2.37 5.31 -54.48
CA ALA A 9 1.03 5.24 -53.89
C ALA A 9 0.71 3.85 -53.29
N ALA A 10 1.13 2.76 -53.95
CA ALA A 10 0.96 1.41 -53.42
C ALA A 10 1.83 1.13 -52.17
N LEU A 11 3.04 1.70 -52.10
CA LEU A 11 3.91 1.62 -50.92
C LEU A 11 3.37 2.40 -49.72
N LEU A 12 2.79 3.59 -49.95
CA LEU A 12 2.19 4.39 -48.87
C LEU A 12 0.90 3.78 -48.33
N VAL A 13 0.05 3.19 -49.19
CA VAL A 13 -1.16 2.47 -48.76
C VAL A 13 -0.81 1.16 -48.07
N GLY A 14 0.22 0.45 -48.53
CA GLY A 14 0.74 -0.75 -47.86
C GLY A 14 1.41 -0.46 -46.52
N ALA A 15 2.12 0.66 -46.38
CA ALA A 15 2.70 1.09 -45.12
C ALA A 15 1.63 1.60 -44.13
N PHE A 16 0.61 2.33 -44.59
CA PHE A 16 -0.51 2.75 -43.74
C PHE A 16 -1.39 1.57 -43.33
N ALA A 17 -1.68 0.62 -44.23
CA ALA A 17 -2.42 -0.59 -43.90
C ALA A 17 -1.60 -1.53 -43.00
N GLY A 18 -0.29 -1.61 -43.20
CA GLY A 18 0.63 -2.36 -42.35
C GLY A 18 0.75 -1.78 -40.95
N VAL A 19 0.88 -0.45 -40.82
CA VAL A 19 0.89 0.24 -39.52
C VAL A 19 -0.49 0.19 -38.85
N PHE A 20 -1.59 0.36 -39.61
CA PHE A 20 -2.95 0.29 -39.09
C PHE A 20 -3.40 -1.13 -38.68
N LEU A 21 -2.89 -2.18 -39.33
CA LEU A 21 -3.11 -3.58 -38.92
C LEU A 21 -2.16 -3.98 -37.78
N TYR A 22 -0.92 -3.46 -37.76
CA TYR A 22 0.05 -3.68 -36.69
C TYR A 22 -0.39 -3.03 -35.37
N THR A 23 -0.90 -1.80 -35.39
CA THR A 23 -1.38 -1.10 -34.18
C THR A 23 -2.74 -1.60 -33.66
N ARG A 24 -3.46 -2.42 -34.43
CA ARG A 24 -4.79 -2.91 -34.06
C ARG A 24 -4.80 -4.34 -33.53
N PHE A 25 -3.73 -5.12 -33.75
CA PHE A 25 -3.71 -6.56 -33.40
C PHE A 25 -2.38 -7.09 -32.84
N VAL A 26 -1.37 -6.24 -32.58
CA VAL A 26 -0.10 -6.64 -31.93
C VAL A 26 0.21 -5.65 -30.80
N PRO A 27 0.13 -6.02 -29.51
CA PRO A 27 0.69 -5.17 -28.44
C PRO A 27 2.21 -5.12 -28.64
N PRO A 28 2.89 -3.97 -28.43
CA PRO A 28 4.27 -3.82 -28.83
C PRO A 28 5.19 -4.81 -28.08
N PRO A 29 5.92 -5.70 -28.79
CA PRO A 29 6.79 -6.73 -28.18
C PRO A 29 7.93 -6.18 -27.31
N ASN A 30 8.31 -4.90 -27.49
CA ASN A 30 9.35 -4.28 -26.69
C ASN A 30 8.89 -3.93 -25.27
N ASP A 31 7.59 -3.76 -25.06
CA ASP A 31 7.05 -3.31 -23.78
C ASP A 31 6.95 -4.48 -22.78
N VAL A 32 6.53 -5.67 -23.22
CA VAL A 32 6.48 -6.87 -22.35
C VAL A 32 7.86 -7.34 -21.90
N ILE A 33 8.85 -7.34 -22.81
CA ILE A 33 10.24 -7.70 -22.46
C ILE A 33 10.82 -6.65 -21.51
N ALA A 34 10.59 -5.36 -21.75
CA ALA A 34 11.05 -4.29 -20.85
C ALA A 34 10.38 -4.38 -19.47
N ARG A 35 9.08 -4.68 -19.41
CA ARG A 35 8.34 -4.91 -18.15
C ARG A 35 8.88 -6.12 -17.39
N ALA A 36 9.08 -7.25 -18.07
CA ALA A 36 9.67 -8.44 -17.45
C ALA A 36 11.09 -8.16 -16.92
N GLN A 37 11.92 -7.47 -17.71
CA GLN A 37 13.27 -7.05 -17.29
C GLN A 37 13.25 -6.05 -16.13
N ALA A 38 12.26 -5.16 -16.07
CA ALA A 38 12.07 -4.26 -14.95
C ALA A 38 11.70 -5.02 -13.67
N PHE A 39 10.87 -6.06 -13.79
CA PHE A 39 10.46 -6.89 -12.65
C PHE A 39 11.61 -7.77 -12.11
N GLU A 40 12.50 -8.22 -12.99
CA GLU A 40 13.70 -9.02 -12.65
C GLU A 40 14.96 -8.15 -12.40
N GLY A 41 14.81 -6.82 -12.50
CA GLY A 41 15.92 -5.87 -12.54
C GLY A 41 16.40 -5.40 -11.16
N ASP A 42 17.12 -4.29 -11.16
CA ASP A 42 17.56 -3.61 -9.92
C ASP A 42 16.34 -3.11 -9.13
N ASN A 43 16.18 -3.61 -7.90
CA ASN A 43 15.09 -3.27 -7.00
C ASN A 43 14.97 -1.76 -6.75
N ASP A 44 16.08 -1.02 -6.59
CA ASP A 44 16.01 0.43 -6.38
C ASP A 44 15.42 1.13 -7.58
N TYR A 45 15.91 0.77 -8.77
CA TYR A 45 15.44 1.35 -10.01
C TYR A 45 13.96 1.05 -10.21
N PHE A 46 13.56 -0.22 -10.06
CA PHE A 46 12.18 -0.62 -10.23
C PHE A 46 11.27 0.08 -9.20
N PHE A 47 11.64 0.10 -7.92
CA PHE A 47 10.79 0.69 -6.88
C PHE A 47 10.60 2.20 -7.05
N GLN A 48 11.60 2.91 -7.58
CA GLN A 48 11.50 4.35 -7.81
C GLN A 48 10.87 4.73 -9.17
N ASN A 49 10.68 3.78 -10.08
CA ASN A 49 10.27 4.07 -11.46
C ASN A 49 9.10 3.21 -11.99
N ALA A 50 8.49 2.34 -11.18
CA ALA A 50 7.48 1.39 -11.66
C ALA A 50 6.32 2.07 -12.42
N SER A 51 5.86 3.25 -11.98
CA SER A 51 4.81 4.01 -12.69
C SER A 51 5.18 4.45 -14.11
N GLU A 52 6.47 4.59 -14.40
CA GLU A 52 6.97 4.96 -15.74
C GLU A 52 7.16 3.72 -16.64
N LEU A 53 7.21 2.53 -16.03
CA LEU A 53 7.50 1.27 -16.71
C LEU A 53 6.23 0.50 -17.12
N TYR A 54 5.07 0.86 -16.53
CA TYR A 54 3.81 0.18 -16.73
C TYR A 54 2.67 1.16 -17.02
N PRO A 55 1.59 0.72 -17.70
CA PRO A 55 0.36 1.48 -17.79
C PRO A 55 -0.09 1.89 -16.38
N THR A 56 -0.26 3.19 -16.19
CA THR A 56 -0.51 3.75 -14.86
C THR A 56 -1.60 4.80 -14.97
N ARG A 57 -2.52 4.78 -13.99
CA ARG A 57 -3.49 5.84 -13.77
C ARG A 57 -2.96 6.80 -12.70
N THR A 58 -2.94 8.09 -13.03
CA THR A 58 -2.56 9.13 -12.08
C THR A 58 -3.66 9.31 -11.04
N VAL A 59 -3.26 9.52 -9.79
CA VAL A 59 -4.11 10.02 -8.70
C VAL A 59 -3.59 11.40 -8.36
N SER A 60 -4.30 12.45 -8.79
CA SER A 60 -3.80 13.81 -8.69
C SER A 60 -3.97 14.40 -7.29
N GLY A 61 -2.93 15.09 -6.82
CA GLY A 61 -3.00 15.95 -5.64
C GLY A 61 -3.92 17.17 -5.86
N PRO A 62 -4.21 17.94 -4.80
CA PRO A 62 -4.83 19.25 -4.95
C PRO A 62 -3.87 20.23 -5.66
N GLU A 63 -4.42 21.30 -6.26
CA GLU A 63 -3.61 22.36 -6.90
C GLU A 63 -2.63 23.04 -5.92
N THR A 64 -2.98 23.03 -4.63
CA THR A 64 -2.15 23.54 -3.54
C THR A 64 -2.20 22.58 -2.36
N SER A 65 -1.04 22.13 -1.89
CA SER A 65 -0.90 21.37 -0.65
C SER A 65 -0.25 22.25 0.43
N THR A 66 -0.61 22.01 1.69
CA THR A 66 0.12 22.57 2.83
C THR A 66 1.17 21.54 3.25
N PRO A 67 2.47 21.88 3.27
CA PRO A 67 3.50 20.96 3.76
C PRO A 67 3.18 20.47 5.17
N LEU A 68 3.56 19.23 5.48
CA LEU A 68 3.48 18.73 6.85
C LEU A 68 4.30 19.66 7.77
N PRO A 69 3.77 20.04 8.94
CA PRO A 69 4.55 20.82 9.91
C PRO A 69 5.79 20.03 10.30
N ARG A 70 6.88 20.75 10.61
CA ARG A 70 8.18 20.16 10.93
C ARG A 70 8.63 20.59 12.31
N LEU A 71 9.25 19.66 13.03
CA LEU A 71 9.91 19.88 14.30
C LEU A 71 11.29 19.22 14.25
N ASP A 72 12.23 19.90 13.59
CA ASP A 72 13.57 19.37 13.37
C ASP A 72 14.38 19.31 14.69
N GLY A 73 15.28 18.32 14.82
CA GLY A 73 16.17 18.16 15.98
C GLY A 73 15.61 17.32 17.12
N VAL A 74 14.33 16.93 17.08
CA VAL A 74 13.68 16.13 18.14
C VAL A 74 14.30 14.75 18.32
N LEU A 75 14.81 14.16 17.24
CA LEU A 75 15.48 12.86 17.26
C LEU A 75 17.02 13.00 17.27
N GLU A 76 17.56 14.17 17.63
CA GLU A 76 19.00 14.33 17.78
C GLU A 76 19.52 13.44 18.92
N GLY A 77 20.48 12.57 18.62
CA GLY A 77 21.00 11.58 19.57
C GLY A 77 20.10 10.35 19.76
N PHE A 78 18.99 10.24 19.03
CA PHE A 78 18.15 9.04 19.06
C PHE A 78 18.95 7.80 18.65
N SER A 79 18.82 6.74 19.44
CA SER A 79 19.41 5.43 19.19
C SER A 79 18.50 4.33 19.74
N TYR A 80 18.67 3.12 19.24
CA TYR A 80 17.92 1.95 19.66
C TYR A 80 18.84 0.73 19.78
N GLU A 81 18.50 -0.20 20.65
CA GLU A 81 19.26 -1.44 20.83
C GLU A 81 18.68 -2.56 19.96
N TYR A 82 19.54 -3.22 19.18
CA TYR A 82 19.17 -4.42 18.44
C TYR A 82 20.30 -5.45 18.52
N GLU A 83 19.98 -6.67 18.95
CA GLU A 83 20.94 -7.77 19.15
C GLU A 83 22.18 -7.40 19.99
N GLY A 84 22.00 -6.53 20.98
CA GLY A 84 23.08 -6.07 21.87
C GLY A 84 24.03 -5.05 21.24
N VAL A 85 23.61 -4.44 20.13
CA VAL A 85 24.33 -3.35 19.45
C VAL A 85 23.45 -2.10 19.46
N THR A 86 24.03 -0.98 19.89
CA THR A 86 23.42 0.35 19.73
C THR A 86 23.42 0.74 18.25
N LYS A 87 22.24 1.01 17.73
CA LYS A 87 21.96 1.42 16.34
C LYS A 87 21.37 2.83 16.30
N THR A 88 21.51 3.47 15.16
CA THR A 88 20.97 4.79 14.81
C THR A 88 20.01 4.68 13.63
N LEU A 89 19.28 5.76 13.33
CA LEU A 89 18.47 5.82 12.10
C LEU A 89 19.34 5.71 10.83
N GLY A 90 20.61 6.12 10.90
CA GLY A 90 21.56 5.99 9.80
C GLY A 90 21.88 4.53 9.46
N ASP A 91 21.93 3.65 10.45
CA ASP A 91 22.24 2.23 10.24
C ASP A 91 21.14 1.50 9.44
N LEU A 92 19.91 2.03 9.42
CA LEU A 92 18.81 1.49 8.60
C LEU A 92 19.15 1.50 7.09
N TYR A 93 19.99 2.43 6.65
CA TYR A 93 20.40 2.55 5.24
C TYR A 93 21.41 1.49 4.84
N THR A 94 22.24 1.02 5.77
CA THR A 94 23.22 -0.04 5.54
C THR A 94 22.66 -1.42 5.85
N ASP A 95 21.93 -1.56 6.95
CA ASP A 95 21.42 -2.84 7.43
C ASP A 95 20.23 -3.32 6.58
N MET A 96 19.36 -2.39 6.16
CA MET A 96 18.04 -2.71 5.59
C MET A 96 17.80 -2.05 4.24
N GLU A 97 18.85 -1.64 3.54
CA GLU A 97 18.76 -1.08 2.18
C GLU A 97 17.69 0.03 2.06
N THR A 98 17.59 0.89 3.07
CA THR A 98 16.58 1.95 3.10
C THR A 98 16.85 2.99 2.01
N SER A 99 15.81 3.35 1.26
CA SER A 99 15.84 4.38 0.22
C SER A 99 15.24 5.70 0.73
N GLY A 100 14.27 5.62 1.64
CA GLY A 100 13.74 6.80 2.31
C GLY A 100 13.07 6.45 3.64
N LEU A 101 13.10 7.40 4.56
CA LEU A 101 12.50 7.31 5.89
C LEU A 101 11.90 8.65 6.26
N ILE A 102 10.65 8.63 6.72
CA ILE A 102 10.01 9.77 7.36
C ILE A 102 9.34 9.30 8.65
N ILE A 103 9.54 10.06 9.72
CA ILE A 103 8.96 9.80 11.05
C ILE A 103 8.20 11.06 11.45
N LEU A 104 6.96 10.86 11.88
CA LEU A 104 6.10 11.89 12.44
C LEU A 104 5.78 11.55 13.89
N HIS A 105 5.67 12.60 14.69
CA HIS A 105 5.14 12.55 16.05
C HIS A 105 4.16 13.73 16.20
N ASP A 106 2.95 13.48 16.71
CA ASP A 106 1.88 14.48 16.84
C ASP A 106 1.62 15.23 15.51
N GLY A 107 1.55 14.46 14.41
CA GLY A 107 1.34 14.99 13.05
C GLY A 107 2.48 15.86 12.48
N GLN A 108 3.62 16.00 13.18
CA GLN A 108 4.76 16.81 12.77
C GLN A 108 5.93 15.93 12.34
N VAL A 109 6.60 16.30 11.25
CA VAL A 109 7.81 15.61 10.78
C VAL A 109 8.95 15.90 11.76
N VAL A 110 9.42 14.84 12.44
CA VAL A 110 10.55 14.89 13.39
C VAL A 110 11.83 14.34 12.78
N HIS A 111 11.72 13.54 11.71
CA HIS A 111 12.85 13.07 10.91
C HIS A 111 12.42 12.80 9.48
N GLU A 112 13.27 13.18 8.52
CA GLU A 112 13.11 12.85 7.11
C GLU A 112 14.49 12.71 6.48
N SER A 113 14.77 11.56 5.86
CA SER A 113 16.02 11.32 5.15
C SER A 113 15.83 10.42 3.94
N TYR A 114 16.68 10.60 2.93
CA TYR A 114 16.66 9.83 1.69
C TYR A 114 18.07 9.35 1.35
N GLY A 115 18.14 8.18 0.73
CA GLY A 115 19.35 7.53 0.27
C GLY A 115 19.14 6.94 -1.13
N ARG A 116 20.17 6.30 -1.67
CA ARG A 116 20.08 5.52 -2.93
C ARG A 116 19.51 6.32 -4.11
N GLY A 117 19.86 7.62 -4.18
CA GLY A 117 19.45 8.53 -5.24
C GLY A 117 18.04 9.12 -5.10
N ALA A 118 17.29 8.73 -4.06
CA ALA A 118 15.96 9.26 -3.81
C ALA A 118 15.99 10.64 -3.14
N ASP A 119 14.85 11.34 -3.24
CA ASP A 119 14.55 12.61 -2.61
C ASP A 119 13.08 12.67 -2.16
N ALA A 120 12.66 13.82 -1.61
CA ALA A 120 11.30 14.03 -1.13
C ALA A 120 10.21 13.85 -2.20
N GLY A 121 10.55 14.09 -3.48
CA GLY A 121 9.66 13.94 -4.63
C GLY A 121 9.58 12.51 -5.17
N THR A 122 10.48 11.64 -4.72
CA THR A 122 10.58 10.27 -5.24
C THR A 122 9.35 9.46 -4.83
N ARG A 123 8.71 8.84 -5.82
CA ARG A 123 7.55 7.96 -5.63
C ARG A 123 8.02 6.52 -5.59
N PHE A 124 7.67 5.81 -4.54
CA PHE A 124 8.04 4.42 -4.36
C PHE A 124 6.84 3.52 -4.63
N THR A 125 7.04 2.46 -5.41
CA THR A 125 6.06 1.38 -5.52
C THR A 125 5.96 0.65 -4.19
N THR A 126 4.72 0.41 -3.76
CA THR A 126 4.44 0.04 -2.37
C THR A 126 4.18 -1.45 -2.18
N TRP A 127 4.13 -2.21 -3.28
CA TRP A 127 3.64 -3.58 -3.27
C TRP A 127 2.35 -3.68 -2.44
N SER A 128 2.29 -4.62 -1.51
CA SER A 128 1.10 -4.89 -0.70
C SER A 128 0.70 -3.78 0.28
N LEU A 129 1.52 -2.76 0.52
CA LEU A 129 1.13 -1.69 1.44
C LEU A 129 -0.13 -0.95 0.92
N VAL A 130 -0.36 -0.92 -0.41
CA VAL A 130 -1.60 -0.41 -1.02
C VAL A 130 -2.88 -1.10 -0.53
N LYS A 131 -2.81 -2.34 -0.04
CA LYS A 131 -3.99 -3.07 0.46
C LYS A 131 -4.72 -2.28 1.55
N SER A 132 -3.99 -1.53 2.37
CA SER A 132 -4.56 -0.68 3.42
C SER A 132 -5.30 0.55 2.85
N ILE A 133 -4.91 1.06 1.66
CA ILE A 133 -5.73 2.01 0.90
C ILE A 133 -7.03 1.34 0.45
N THR A 134 -6.97 0.14 -0.12
CA THR A 134 -8.17 -0.60 -0.57
C THR A 134 -9.17 -0.79 0.58
N SER A 135 -8.71 -1.20 1.77
CA SER A 135 -9.55 -1.28 2.96
C SER A 135 -10.13 0.07 3.36
N THR A 136 -9.33 1.13 3.31
CA THR A 136 -9.80 2.48 3.63
C THR A 136 -10.89 2.95 2.65
N LEU A 137 -10.76 2.65 1.36
CA LEU A 137 -11.79 2.97 0.36
C LEU A 137 -13.11 2.22 0.61
N VAL A 138 -13.05 0.99 1.14
CA VAL A 138 -14.25 0.27 1.62
C VAL A 138 -14.89 1.04 2.78
N GLY A 139 -14.08 1.51 3.72
CA GLY A 139 -14.56 2.35 4.83
C GLY A 139 -15.24 3.64 4.36
N VAL A 140 -14.64 4.34 3.39
CA VAL A 140 -15.26 5.52 2.75
C VAL A 140 -16.59 5.15 2.09
N ALA A 141 -16.64 4.04 1.34
CA ALA A 141 -17.87 3.58 0.70
C ALA A 141 -18.97 3.21 1.71
N VAL A 142 -18.62 2.71 2.90
CA VAL A 142 -19.56 2.50 4.01
C VAL A 142 -20.04 3.84 4.57
N ALA A 143 -19.14 4.79 4.85
CA ALA A 143 -19.52 6.13 5.33
C ALA A 143 -20.46 6.86 4.36
N ASP A 144 -20.24 6.70 3.05
CA ASP A 144 -21.07 7.26 1.98
C ASP A 144 -22.40 6.53 1.75
N GLY A 145 -22.67 5.44 2.48
CA GLY A 145 -23.87 4.62 2.32
C GLY A 145 -23.94 3.86 0.98
N LYS A 146 -22.78 3.63 0.34
CA LYS A 146 -22.65 2.82 -0.89
C LYS A 146 -22.50 1.33 -0.58
N ILE A 147 -22.00 1.01 0.61
CA ILE A 147 -21.98 -0.33 1.20
C ILE A 147 -22.80 -0.26 2.49
N ASP A 148 -23.77 -1.15 2.67
CA ASP A 148 -24.66 -1.10 3.83
C ASP A 148 -23.98 -1.69 5.07
N SER A 149 -23.31 -2.82 4.91
CA SER A 149 -22.52 -3.46 5.96
C SER A 149 -21.34 -4.24 5.38
N VAL A 150 -20.23 -4.30 6.13
CA VAL A 150 -19.12 -5.22 5.81
C VAL A 150 -19.53 -6.69 5.96
N ASP A 151 -20.61 -6.98 6.67
CA ASP A 151 -21.16 -8.34 6.79
C ASP A 151 -22.03 -8.73 5.58
N ASP A 152 -22.24 -7.82 4.63
CA ASP A 152 -22.93 -8.15 3.38
C ASP A 152 -22.09 -9.14 2.56
N PRO A 153 -22.72 -10.12 1.87
CA PRO A 153 -22.03 -10.97 0.93
C PRO A 153 -21.56 -10.16 -0.28
N LEU A 154 -20.35 -10.44 -0.78
CA LEU A 154 -19.79 -9.79 -1.98
C LEU A 154 -20.74 -9.88 -3.18
N SER A 155 -21.47 -10.99 -3.32
CA SER A 155 -22.44 -11.23 -4.40
C SER A 155 -23.62 -10.24 -4.42
N LYS A 156 -23.88 -9.53 -3.31
CA LYS A 156 -24.85 -8.42 -3.26
C LYS A 156 -24.46 -7.28 -4.20
N TYR A 157 -23.16 -7.03 -4.35
CA TYR A 157 -22.61 -5.92 -5.14
C TYR A 157 -21.98 -6.42 -6.44
N LEU A 158 -21.35 -7.60 -6.40
CA LEU A 158 -20.64 -8.23 -7.51
C LEU A 158 -21.36 -9.53 -7.92
N PRO A 159 -22.47 -9.47 -8.69
CA PRO A 159 -23.17 -10.67 -9.16
C PRO A 159 -22.27 -11.66 -9.91
N GLU A 160 -21.16 -11.20 -10.50
CA GLU A 160 -20.16 -12.01 -11.18
C GLU A 160 -19.44 -13.01 -10.26
N VAL A 161 -19.45 -12.78 -8.95
CA VAL A 161 -18.83 -13.72 -7.99
C VAL A 161 -19.74 -14.90 -7.65
N ALA A 162 -21.02 -14.87 -8.03
CA ALA A 162 -21.94 -15.96 -7.79
C ALA A 162 -21.48 -17.23 -8.53
N GLY A 163 -21.49 -18.37 -7.83
CA GLY A 163 -20.95 -19.64 -8.35
C GLY A 163 -19.42 -19.74 -8.40
N THR A 164 -18.69 -18.72 -7.93
CA THR A 164 -17.23 -18.80 -7.71
C THR A 164 -16.91 -19.15 -6.26
N ALA A 165 -15.62 -19.23 -5.91
CA ALA A 165 -15.19 -19.39 -4.53
C ALA A 165 -15.46 -18.17 -3.63
N TYR A 166 -15.91 -17.04 -4.19
CA TYR A 166 -16.37 -15.88 -3.42
C TYR A 166 -17.88 -15.88 -3.16
N ASP A 167 -18.62 -16.87 -3.67
CA ASP A 167 -20.05 -16.99 -3.37
C ASP A 167 -20.26 -17.28 -1.86
N GLY A 168 -21.07 -16.43 -1.22
CA GLY A 168 -21.29 -16.45 0.23
C GLY A 168 -20.18 -15.82 1.08
N VAL A 169 -19.08 -15.33 0.48
CA VAL A 169 -18.03 -14.60 1.21
C VAL A 169 -18.49 -13.18 1.49
N THR A 170 -18.34 -12.73 2.73
CA THR A 170 -18.65 -11.34 3.14
C THR A 170 -17.51 -10.38 2.81
N ILE A 171 -17.81 -9.09 2.73
CA ILE A 171 -16.79 -8.05 2.56
C ILE A 171 -15.79 -8.10 3.73
N LYS A 172 -16.25 -8.31 4.97
CA LYS A 172 -15.42 -8.48 6.17
C LYS A 172 -14.43 -9.64 6.01
N GLN A 173 -14.90 -10.81 5.58
CA GLN A 173 -14.04 -11.98 5.39
C GLN A 173 -12.97 -11.74 4.33
N ALA A 174 -13.32 -11.03 3.24
CA ALA A 174 -12.34 -10.63 2.22
C ALA A 174 -11.34 -9.59 2.74
N LEU A 175 -11.79 -8.62 3.56
CA LEU A 175 -10.90 -7.69 4.25
C LEU A 175 -9.94 -8.42 5.19
N GLN A 176 -10.39 -9.51 5.80
CA GLN A 176 -9.62 -10.33 6.73
C GLN A 176 -8.69 -11.35 6.07
N MET A 177 -8.64 -11.45 4.73
CA MET A 177 -7.88 -12.50 4.04
C MET A 177 -8.35 -13.91 4.42
N SER A 178 -9.66 -14.10 4.51
CA SER A 178 -10.29 -15.32 5.03
C SER A 178 -11.45 -15.83 4.17
N SER A 179 -11.41 -15.58 2.85
CA SER A 179 -12.49 -16.01 1.93
C SER A 179 -12.65 -17.53 1.80
N GLY A 180 -11.62 -18.29 2.17
CA GLY A 180 -11.51 -19.73 1.94
C GLY A 180 -11.10 -20.10 0.51
N VAL A 181 -10.69 -19.12 -0.30
CA VAL A 181 -10.11 -19.34 -1.64
C VAL A 181 -8.75 -20.01 -1.53
N ARG A 182 -8.49 -21.01 -2.39
CA ARG A 182 -7.16 -21.60 -2.56
C ARG A 182 -6.25 -20.63 -3.30
N TYR A 183 -5.32 -20.01 -2.58
CA TYR A 183 -4.27 -19.18 -3.17
C TYR A 183 -2.94 -19.52 -2.51
N ASP A 184 -1.97 -19.91 -3.32
CA ASP A 184 -0.69 -20.41 -2.83
C ASP A 184 0.47 -19.62 -3.48
N PRO A 185 1.08 -18.71 -2.71
CA PRO A 185 2.25 -17.94 -3.15
C PRO A 185 3.55 -18.77 -3.12
N ASN A 186 3.51 -20.05 -2.77
CA ASN A 186 4.67 -20.93 -2.68
C ASN A 186 4.48 -22.24 -3.47
N LEU A 187 3.61 -22.27 -4.50
CA LEU A 187 3.41 -23.44 -5.34
C LEU A 187 4.74 -23.96 -5.91
N TRP A 188 5.26 -25.04 -5.33
CA TRP A 188 6.45 -25.74 -5.83
C TRP A 188 6.10 -27.17 -6.21
N ASP A 189 5.61 -27.36 -7.43
CA ASP A 189 5.55 -28.65 -8.13
C ASP A 189 5.48 -28.45 -9.66
N GLY A 190 6.41 -27.64 -10.20
CA GLY A 190 6.47 -27.32 -11.64
C GLY A 190 5.37 -26.37 -12.14
N LYS A 191 4.68 -25.66 -11.23
CA LYS A 191 3.72 -24.59 -11.52
C LYS A 191 4.25 -23.26 -11.01
N MET A 192 3.80 -22.16 -11.59
CA MET A 192 4.13 -20.82 -11.09
C MET A 192 3.34 -20.50 -9.82
N ASP A 193 3.96 -19.76 -8.90
CA ASP A 193 3.35 -19.07 -7.76
C ASP A 193 2.09 -18.31 -8.23
N ASP A 194 0.97 -18.42 -7.50
CA ASP A 194 -0.31 -17.81 -7.89
C ASP A 194 -0.24 -16.26 -7.96
N THR A 195 0.60 -15.63 -7.13
CA THR A 195 0.95 -14.20 -7.22
C THR A 195 1.74 -13.90 -8.47
N VAL A 196 2.77 -14.69 -8.77
CA VAL A 196 3.57 -14.50 -9.99
C VAL A 196 2.71 -14.69 -11.24
N GLU A 197 1.86 -15.73 -11.28
CA GLU A 197 0.93 -15.95 -12.39
C GLU A 197 -0.07 -14.80 -12.52
N PHE A 198 -0.67 -14.36 -11.40
CA PHE A 198 -1.60 -13.23 -11.39
C PHE A 198 -0.95 -11.97 -11.96
N MET A 199 0.22 -11.58 -11.45
CA MET A 199 0.92 -10.38 -11.90
C MET A 199 1.41 -10.50 -13.35
N THR A 200 1.85 -11.69 -13.76
CA THR A 200 2.29 -11.94 -15.14
C THR A 200 1.12 -11.80 -16.12
N GLN A 201 -0.02 -12.42 -15.84
CA GLN A 201 -1.18 -12.42 -16.74
C GLN A 201 -1.93 -11.09 -16.75
N SER A 202 -1.98 -10.37 -15.62
CA SER A 202 -2.65 -9.07 -15.52
C SER A 202 -1.76 -7.91 -15.94
N VAL A 203 -0.56 -7.76 -15.37
CA VAL A 203 0.25 -6.55 -15.50
C VAL A 203 1.32 -6.65 -16.57
N VAL A 204 2.10 -7.75 -16.53
CA VAL A 204 3.26 -7.89 -17.42
C VAL A 204 2.80 -8.14 -18.86
N THR A 205 1.89 -9.10 -19.04
CA THR A 205 1.41 -9.52 -20.36
C THR A 205 0.07 -8.90 -20.76
N GLY A 206 -0.74 -8.43 -19.81
CA GLY A 206 -2.07 -7.87 -20.08
C GLY A 206 -3.02 -8.84 -20.77
N GLN A 207 -2.83 -10.15 -20.58
CA GLN A 207 -3.58 -11.20 -21.27
C GLN A 207 -4.99 -11.37 -20.74
N LYS A 208 -5.21 -11.07 -19.45
CA LYS A 208 -6.50 -11.25 -18.78
C LYS A 208 -6.77 -10.10 -17.83
N PRO A 209 -8.04 -9.64 -17.73
CA PRO A 209 -8.44 -8.71 -16.69
C PRO A 209 -8.11 -9.26 -15.30
N SER A 210 -7.60 -8.38 -14.45
CA SER A 210 -7.21 -8.71 -13.07
C SER A 210 -8.38 -9.28 -12.25
N PHE A 211 -9.60 -8.76 -12.42
CA PHE A 211 -10.78 -9.28 -11.72
C PHE A 211 -11.14 -10.72 -12.15
N ASP A 212 -11.11 -11.01 -13.46
CA ASP A 212 -11.38 -12.36 -13.98
C ASP A 212 -10.35 -13.37 -13.45
N LEU A 213 -9.09 -12.94 -13.30
CA LEU A 213 -8.04 -13.74 -12.67
C LEU A 213 -8.30 -13.94 -11.18
N ALA A 214 -8.81 -12.92 -10.49
CA ALA A 214 -9.02 -12.96 -9.06
C ALA A 214 -10.11 -13.95 -8.64
N ILE A 215 -11.18 -14.08 -9.43
CA ILE A 215 -12.35 -14.91 -9.09
C ILE A 215 -12.28 -16.35 -9.61
N ARG A 216 -11.20 -16.73 -10.33
CA ARG A 216 -11.07 -18.06 -10.95
C ARG A 216 -10.63 -19.18 -9.99
N TYR A 217 -10.04 -18.80 -8.85
CA TYR A 217 -9.46 -19.76 -7.91
C TYR A 217 -10.56 -20.59 -7.23
N PRO A 218 -10.32 -21.89 -6.97
CA PRO A 218 -11.31 -22.76 -6.33
C PRO A 218 -11.40 -22.47 -4.82
N ARG A 219 -12.50 -22.90 -4.21
CA ARG A 219 -12.66 -22.91 -2.75
C ARG A 219 -11.87 -24.07 -2.16
N GLU A 220 -11.15 -23.83 -1.07
CA GLU A 220 -10.43 -24.83 -0.28
C GLU A 220 -10.98 -24.93 1.14
N ASN A 221 -11.27 -23.79 1.78
CA ASN A 221 -11.80 -23.72 3.13
C ASN A 221 -13.17 -23.02 3.18
N ASP A 222 -13.85 -23.15 4.31
CA ASP A 222 -15.06 -22.41 4.59
C ASP A 222 -14.74 -20.91 4.81
N PRO A 223 -15.57 -19.97 4.34
CA PRO A 223 -15.33 -18.54 4.59
C PRO A 223 -15.23 -18.22 6.09
N GLY A 224 -14.20 -17.47 6.48
CA GLY A 224 -13.96 -17.01 7.84
C GLY A 224 -13.34 -18.03 8.79
N THR A 225 -12.82 -19.16 8.29
CA THR A 225 -12.19 -20.18 9.16
C THR A 225 -10.67 -20.11 9.19
N ASP A 226 -10.05 -19.69 8.08
CA ASP A 226 -8.60 -19.75 7.90
C ASP A 226 -8.08 -18.46 7.26
N PHE A 227 -6.91 -18.01 7.72
CA PHE A 227 -6.17 -16.91 7.10
C PHE A 227 -5.39 -17.41 5.89
N ASN A 228 -5.55 -16.73 4.76
CA ASN A 228 -4.79 -16.96 3.54
C ASN A 228 -4.46 -15.61 2.87
N TYR A 229 -3.20 -15.18 3.00
CA TYR A 229 -2.77 -13.89 2.45
C TYR A 229 -2.76 -13.91 0.91
N ASN A 230 -3.69 -13.17 0.30
CA ASN A 230 -4.03 -13.32 -1.12
C ASN A 230 -4.26 -11.97 -1.84
N THR A 231 -3.48 -11.72 -2.90
CA THR A 231 -3.63 -10.52 -3.74
C THR A 231 -4.95 -10.48 -4.53
N ALA A 232 -5.51 -11.64 -4.87
CA ALA A 232 -6.82 -11.73 -5.53
C ALA A 232 -7.95 -11.17 -4.64
N GLU A 233 -7.91 -11.36 -3.32
CA GLU A 233 -8.95 -10.83 -2.43
C GLU A 233 -8.99 -9.29 -2.48
N SER A 234 -7.81 -8.67 -2.44
CA SER A 234 -7.70 -7.21 -2.59
C SER A 234 -8.18 -6.74 -3.97
N GLN A 235 -8.01 -7.55 -5.03
CA GLN A 235 -8.55 -7.22 -6.35
C GLN A 235 -10.09 -7.29 -6.39
N VAL A 236 -10.69 -8.29 -5.73
CA VAL A 236 -12.15 -8.39 -5.61
C VAL A 236 -12.72 -7.20 -4.83
N LEU A 237 -12.06 -6.80 -3.74
CA LEU A 237 -12.44 -5.60 -2.98
C LEU A 237 -12.30 -4.32 -3.82
N LEU A 238 -11.30 -4.22 -4.68
CA LEU A 238 -11.16 -3.07 -5.57
C LEU A 238 -12.26 -3.02 -6.64
N GLU A 239 -12.65 -4.17 -7.19
CA GLU A 239 -13.79 -4.25 -8.10
C GLU A 239 -15.10 -3.89 -7.39
N LEU A 240 -15.26 -4.27 -6.12
CA LEU A 240 -16.37 -3.81 -5.28
C LEU A 240 -16.39 -2.28 -5.20
N ILE A 241 -15.27 -1.62 -4.93
CA ILE A 241 -15.17 -0.16 -4.92
C ILE A 241 -15.58 0.43 -6.27
N ARG A 242 -15.07 -0.12 -7.37
CA ARG A 242 -15.41 0.34 -8.72
C ARG A 242 -16.91 0.24 -8.98
N ARG A 243 -17.52 -0.86 -8.56
CA ARG A 243 -18.95 -1.12 -8.74
C ARG A 243 -19.84 -0.17 -7.94
N VAL A 244 -19.54 0.04 -6.67
CA VAL A 244 -20.40 0.84 -5.77
C VAL A 244 -20.19 2.34 -5.94
N SER A 245 -18.99 2.76 -6.34
CA SER A 245 -18.70 4.17 -6.63
C SER A 245 -19.10 4.60 -8.05
N GLY A 246 -19.11 3.66 -9.01
CA GLY A 246 -19.23 3.98 -10.43
C GLY A 246 -18.01 4.69 -11.00
N MET A 247 -16.88 4.67 -10.29
CA MET A 247 -15.62 5.33 -10.62
C MET A 247 -14.49 4.30 -10.63
N ASN A 248 -13.42 4.56 -11.38
CA ASN A 248 -12.20 3.78 -11.21
C ASN A 248 -11.62 4.00 -9.80
N ALA A 249 -10.84 3.06 -9.29
CA ALA A 249 -10.38 3.14 -7.90
C ALA A 249 -9.43 4.33 -7.65
N ALA A 250 -8.59 4.69 -8.62
CA ALA A 250 -7.74 5.87 -8.57
C ALA A 250 -8.56 7.17 -8.52
N ASP A 251 -9.62 7.27 -9.33
CA ASP A 251 -10.50 8.45 -9.37
C ASP A 251 -11.27 8.59 -8.04
N TYR A 252 -11.74 7.45 -7.51
CA TYR A 252 -12.41 7.42 -6.22
C TYR A 252 -11.45 7.80 -5.07
N LEU A 253 -10.23 7.26 -5.08
CA LEU A 253 -9.16 7.61 -4.15
C LEU A 253 -8.82 9.10 -4.24
N GLU A 254 -8.66 9.63 -5.46
CA GLU A 254 -8.38 11.03 -5.71
C GLU A 254 -9.43 11.94 -5.07
N GLN A 255 -10.71 11.65 -5.35
CA GLN A 255 -11.82 12.48 -4.90
C GLN A 255 -12.05 12.39 -3.38
N THR A 256 -11.91 11.20 -2.80
CA THR A 256 -12.37 10.95 -1.42
C THR A 256 -11.27 11.05 -0.37
N LEU A 257 -10.01 10.82 -0.75
CA LEU A 257 -8.88 10.85 0.18
C LEU A 257 -7.73 11.71 -0.35
N TRP A 258 -7.21 11.47 -1.56
CA TRP A 258 -5.96 12.10 -2.01
C TRP A 258 -6.04 13.63 -2.02
N ARG A 259 -7.09 14.20 -2.62
CA ARG A 259 -7.32 15.66 -2.58
C ARG A 259 -7.77 16.15 -1.19
N PRO A 260 -8.76 15.55 -0.52
CA PRO A 260 -9.20 16.00 0.81
C PRO A 260 -8.10 15.98 1.88
N LEU A 261 -7.20 15.00 1.84
CA LEU A 261 -6.08 14.87 2.77
C LEU A 261 -4.91 15.80 2.42
N GLY A 262 -4.98 16.53 1.30
CA GLY A 262 -3.98 17.53 0.95
C GLY A 262 -2.63 16.92 0.57
N MET A 263 -2.62 15.78 -0.11
CA MET A 263 -1.39 15.11 -0.54
C MET A 263 -0.48 16.05 -1.32
N GLU A 264 0.83 15.94 -1.13
CA GLU A 264 1.84 16.81 -1.72
C GLU A 264 2.08 16.47 -3.20
N HIS A 265 2.12 15.19 -3.55
CA HIS A 265 2.48 14.74 -4.89
C HIS A 265 1.37 13.90 -5.55
N ASP A 266 1.36 13.92 -6.88
CA ASP A 266 0.57 12.99 -7.67
C ASP A 266 1.08 11.57 -7.47
N ALA A 267 0.18 10.63 -7.19
CA ALA A 267 0.50 9.21 -7.14
C ALA A 267 0.20 8.52 -8.49
N GLY A 268 0.69 7.29 -8.64
CA GLY A 268 0.44 6.44 -9.79
C GLY A 268 -0.01 5.05 -9.39
N TRP A 269 -1.16 4.61 -9.87
CA TRP A 269 -1.66 3.24 -9.68
C TRP A 269 -1.57 2.46 -10.99
N ILE A 270 -0.75 1.41 -11.00
CA ILE A 270 -0.59 0.55 -12.18
C ILE A 270 -1.92 -0.16 -12.50
N ILE A 271 -2.24 -0.23 -13.80
CA ILE A 271 -3.45 -0.84 -14.35
C ILE A 271 -3.13 -2.06 -15.23
N ASP A 272 -4.05 -3.02 -15.26
CA ASP A 272 -3.91 -4.28 -16.03
C ASP A 272 -3.97 -4.11 -17.56
N ALA A 273 -4.55 -3.00 -18.04
CA ALA A 273 -4.61 -2.66 -19.46
C ALA A 273 -4.53 -1.15 -19.67
N ALA A 274 -3.82 -0.72 -20.70
CA ALA A 274 -3.75 0.70 -21.04
C ALA A 274 -5.11 1.24 -21.49
N GLY A 275 -5.48 2.42 -21.00
CA GLY A 275 -6.70 3.13 -21.38
C GLY A 275 -7.70 3.28 -20.24
N ALA A 276 -8.88 3.81 -20.57
CA ALA A 276 -9.91 4.12 -19.58
C ALA A 276 -10.50 2.87 -18.91
N ASP A 277 -10.50 1.74 -19.61
CA ASP A 277 -11.13 0.49 -19.15
C ASP A 277 -10.22 -0.38 -18.28
N GLY A 278 -8.92 -0.04 -18.16
CA GLY A 278 -7.98 -0.78 -17.33
C GLY A 278 -8.35 -0.71 -15.85
N ALA A 279 -8.22 -1.82 -15.13
CA ALA A 279 -8.43 -1.87 -13.70
C ALA A 279 -7.11 -1.71 -12.95
N GLU A 280 -7.11 -0.92 -11.88
CA GLU A 280 -5.99 -0.84 -10.96
C GLU A 280 -5.75 -2.19 -10.26
N ILE A 281 -4.50 -2.45 -9.88
CA ILE A 281 -4.12 -3.66 -9.16
C ILE A 281 -4.35 -3.47 -7.66
N GLY A 282 -5.38 -4.11 -7.11
CA GLY A 282 -5.86 -3.85 -5.74
C GLY A 282 -4.92 -4.29 -4.62
N GLY A 283 -3.99 -5.20 -4.93
CA GLY A 283 -3.05 -5.74 -3.95
C GLY A 283 -1.60 -5.32 -4.13
N ALA A 284 -1.25 -4.49 -5.12
CA ALA A 284 0.13 -4.11 -5.39
C ALA A 284 0.27 -2.80 -6.19
N MET A 285 1.52 -2.35 -6.38
CA MET A 285 1.91 -1.47 -7.48
C MET A 285 1.28 -0.05 -7.48
N PHE A 286 1.04 0.49 -6.30
CA PHE A 286 0.75 1.92 -6.11
C PHE A 286 2.03 2.68 -5.79
N ASN A 287 2.24 3.82 -6.44
CA ASN A 287 3.45 4.62 -6.40
C ASN A 287 3.15 5.97 -5.77
N ALA A 288 3.72 6.27 -4.60
CA ALA A 288 3.54 7.55 -3.94
C ALA A 288 4.79 7.95 -3.14
N ALA A 289 4.91 9.24 -2.86
CA ALA A 289 6.01 9.75 -2.05
C ALA A 289 5.81 9.42 -0.56
N LEU A 290 6.90 9.36 0.20
CA LEU A 290 6.82 9.02 1.63
C LEU A 290 6.03 10.05 2.44
N ARG A 291 6.06 11.33 2.06
CA ARG A 291 5.24 12.37 2.70
C ARG A 291 3.74 12.15 2.54
N ASP A 292 3.31 11.56 1.43
CA ASP A 292 1.89 11.25 1.18
C ASP A 292 1.46 10.00 1.94
N TRP A 293 2.34 9.00 2.04
CA TRP A 293 2.12 7.86 2.93
C TRP A 293 2.09 8.26 4.40
N ALA A 294 2.96 9.19 4.83
CA ALA A 294 2.93 9.75 6.16
C ALA A 294 1.63 10.50 6.46
N ARG A 295 1.14 11.33 5.53
CA ARG A 295 -0.19 11.97 5.65
C ARG A 295 -1.32 10.97 5.78
N PHE A 296 -1.32 9.95 4.92
CA PHE A 296 -2.28 8.86 5.02
C PHE A 296 -2.18 8.15 6.38
N GLY A 297 -0.96 7.96 6.89
CA GLY A 297 -0.71 7.43 8.22
C GLY A 297 -1.30 8.30 9.33
N VAL A 298 -1.10 9.62 9.30
CA VAL A 298 -1.71 10.56 10.26
C VAL A 298 -3.23 10.53 10.19
N PHE A 299 -3.81 10.47 8.99
CA PHE A 299 -5.26 10.33 8.83
C PHE A 299 -5.81 9.07 9.50
N VAL A 300 -5.14 7.94 9.33
CA VAL A 300 -5.52 6.67 9.96
C VAL A 300 -5.28 6.71 11.47
N GLU A 301 -4.14 7.28 11.90
CA GLU A 301 -3.79 7.48 13.30
C GLU A 301 -4.88 8.29 14.02
N GLN A 302 -5.37 9.37 13.40
CA GLN A 302 -6.48 10.20 13.89
C GLN A 302 -7.88 9.56 13.75
N GLY A 303 -7.97 8.25 13.54
CA GLY A 303 -9.25 7.52 13.51
C GLY A 303 -10.09 7.81 12.26
N GLY A 304 -9.47 8.19 11.15
CA GLY A 304 -10.18 8.54 9.92
C GLY A 304 -10.83 9.93 9.94
N VAL A 305 -10.32 10.82 10.80
CA VAL A 305 -10.66 12.24 10.84
C VAL A 305 -9.56 13.04 10.16
N TRP A 306 -9.95 14.05 9.37
CA TRP A 306 -9.00 15.00 8.80
C TRP A 306 -9.55 16.42 8.87
N ASN A 307 -8.79 17.36 9.44
CA ASN A 307 -9.20 18.76 9.60
C ASN A 307 -10.61 18.93 10.21
N GLY A 308 -10.98 18.06 11.15
CA GLY A 308 -12.29 18.05 11.81
C GLY A 308 -13.43 17.40 11.01
N ALA A 309 -13.18 16.91 9.79
CA ALA A 309 -14.13 16.13 9.02
C ALA A 309 -13.92 14.63 9.26
N GLN A 310 -14.99 13.94 9.66
CA GLN A 310 -15.02 12.48 9.78
C GLN A 310 -15.21 11.88 8.37
N ILE A 311 -14.18 11.24 7.82
CA ILE A 311 -14.21 10.64 6.47
C ILE A 311 -14.58 9.15 6.53
N LEU A 312 -14.07 8.43 7.54
CA LEU A 312 -14.43 7.03 7.78
C LEU A 312 -15.52 6.92 8.85
N PRO A 313 -16.24 5.79 8.97
CA PRO A 313 -17.04 5.54 10.17
C PRO A 313 -16.18 5.68 11.43
N ALA A 314 -16.74 6.22 12.52
CA ALA A 314 -15.97 6.59 13.70
C ALA A 314 -15.24 5.40 14.37
N ASP A 315 -15.76 4.19 14.22
CA ASP A 315 -15.20 2.93 14.71
C ASP A 315 -14.38 2.17 13.65
N TRP A 316 -14.21 2.72 12.44
CA TRP A 316 -13.61 1.98 11.33
C TRP A 316 -12.16 1.59 11.59
N VAL A 317 -11.33 2.55 12.01
CA VAL A 317 -9.91 2.28 12.27
C VAL A 317 -9.77 1.24 13.38
N ASP A 318 -10.52 1.41 14.48
CA ASP A 318 -10.49 0.46 15.61
C ASP A 318 -10.86 -0.97 15.16
N ARG A 319 -11.86 -1.12 14.29
CA ARG A 319 -12.24 -2.43 13.74
C ARG A 319 -11.26 -2.95 12.70
N ALA A 320 -10.64 -2.04 11.95
CA ALA A 320 -9.71 -2.39 10.89
C ALA A 320 -8.32 -2.79 11.42
N THR A 321 -8.00 -2.47 12.68
CA THR A 321 -6.65 -2.68 13.24
C THR A 321 -6.63 -3.56 14.49
N VAL A 322 -7.78 -4.17 14.84
CA VAL A 322 -7.87 -5.15 15.94
C VAL A 322 -8.27 -6.51 15.37
N SER A 323 -7.42 -7.52 15.60
CA SER A 323 -7.71 -8.91 15.23
C SER A 323 -8.80 -9.48 16.13
N ASP A 324 -10.01 -9.61 15.59
CA ASP A 324 -11.20 -10.05 16.32
C ASP A 324 -11.48 -11.56 16.23
N GLU A 325 -10.86 -12.27 15.28
CA GLU A 325 -11.02 -13.72 15.10
C GLU A 325 -9.81 -14.53 15.58
N PRO A 326 -10.01 -15.76 16.12
CA PRO A 326 -8.90 -16.58 16.62
C PRO A 326 -7.80 -16.84 15.60
N HIS A 327 -8.16 -17.15 14.35
CA HIS A 327 -7.21 -17.45 13.27
C HIS A 327 -6.48 -16.21 12.73
N LEU A 328 -6.79 -15.02 13.23
CA LEU A 328 -6.19 -13.75 12.82
C LEU A 328 -5.24 -13.15 13.87
N LYS A 329 -5.13 -13.77 15.05
CA LYS A 329 -4.35 -13.22 16.15
C LYS A 329 -2.84 -13.32 15.92
N PRO A 330 -2.04 -12.46 16.60
CA PRO A 330 -0.60 -12.62 16.65
C PRO A 330 -0.16 -14.06 16.94
N GLY A 331 0.68 -14.60 16.06
CA GLY A 331 1.18 -15.97 16.14
C GLY A 331 0.47 -16.98 15.23
N GLU A 332 -0.68 -16.62 14.66
CA GLU A 332 -1.49 -17.53 13.83
C GLU A 332 -1.34 -17.28 12.32
N VAL A 333 -0.95 -16.07 11.91
CA VAL A 333 -1.06 -15.62 10.50
C VAL A 333 0.26 -15.40 9.76
N HIS A 334 1.38 -15.32 10.46
CA HIS A 334 2.64 -14.85 9.87
C HIS A 334 3.86 -15.54 10.50
N PRO A 335 4.96 -15.72 9.74
CA PRO A 335 6.21 -16.27 10.28
C PRO A 335 6.79 -15.47 11.46
N ASN A 336 6.56 -14.15 11.49
CA ASN A 336 6.77 -13.32 12.68
C ASN A 336 5.63 -13.57 13.67
N PRO A 337 5.88 -14.19 14.84
CA PRO A 337 4.84 -14.52 15.81
C PRO A 337 4.21 -13.29 16.47
N ASN A 338 4.76 -12.10 16.28
CA ASN A 338 4.20 -10.86 16.82
C ASN A 338 3.08 -10.29 15.94
N ARG A 339 2.93 -10.77 14.70
CA ARG A 339 1.96 -10.23 13.74
C ARG A 339 0.65 -10.99 13.76
N GLY A 340 -0.43 -10.26 14.00
CA GLY A 340 -1.79 -10.60 13.65
C GLY A 340 -2.22 -9.92 12.34
N TYR A 341 -3.49 -10.05 12.00
CA TYR A 341 -4.08 -9.40 10.84
C TYR A 341 -5.48 -8.88 11.13
N ALA A 342 -5.84 -7.74 10.55
CA ALA A 342 -7.20 -7.20 10.56
C ALA A 342 -7.38 -6.31 9.33
N TRP A 343 -8.44 -6.54 8.57
CA TRP A 343 -8.91 -5.68 7.47
C TRP A 343 -7.82 -4.99 6.61
N HIS A 344 -6.90 -5.78 6.06
CA HIS A 344 -5.75 -5.31 5.27
C HIS A 344 -4.66 -4.54 6.04
N TRP A 345 -4.57 -4.73 7.34
CA TRP A 345 -3.53 -4.26 8.25
C TRP A 345 -2.90 -5.43 8.98
N TRP A 346 -1.58 -5.39 9.15
CA TRP A 346 -0.88 -6.25 10.09
C TRP A 346 -0.97 -5.64 11.48
N THR A 347 -1.36 -6.41 12.48
CA THR A 347 -1.63 -5.92 13.83
C THR A 347 -0.64 -6.51 14.82
N TYR A 348 -0.42 -5.82 15.94
CA TYR A 348 0.48 -6.27 16.99
C TYR A 348 -0.24 -6.32 18.34
N ALA A 349 0.30 -7.13 19.26
CA ALA A 349 -0.31 -7.33 20.58
C ALA A 349 -0.31 -6.07 21.46
N ASP A 350 0.55 -5.10 21.16
CA ASP A 350 0.62 -3.80 21.84
C ASP A 350 -0.34 -2.74 21.24
N GLY A 351 -1.21 -3.12 20.30
CA GLY A 351 -2.19 -2.23 19.69
C GLY A 351 -1.65 -1.40 18.52
N THR A 352 -0.35 -1.50 18.24
CA THR A 352 0.26 -0.90 17.05
C THR A 352 -0.08 -1.72 15.80
N PHE A 353 0.07 -1.13 14.62
CA PHE A 353 -0.24 -1.81 13.36
C PHE A 353 0.58 -1.27 12.19
N THR A 354 0.71 -2.07 11.14
CA THR A 354 1.46 -1.72 9.93
C THR A 354 0.70 -2.06 8.65
N ALA A 355 0.79 -1.17 7.66
CA ALA A 355 0.69 -1.58 6.27
C ALA A 355 2.08 -2.03 5.79
N SER A 356 2.17 -3.20 5.17
CA SER A 356 3.46 -3.80 4.77
C SER A 356 3.41 -4.25 3.32
N GLY A 357 4.45 -3.86 2.58
CA GLY A 357 4.78 -4.35 1.25
C GLY A 357 6.02 -5.23 1.27
N ALA A 358 6.23 -5.96 0.16
CA ALA A 358 7.43 -6.74 -0.03
C ALA A 358 8.67 -5.83 -0.08
N ASN A 359 9.84 -6.40 0.21
CA ASN A 359 11.14 -5.73 0.12
C ASN A 359 11.30 -4.51 1.06
N GLY A 360 10.49 -4.43 2.12
CA GLY A 360 10.65 -3.44 3.19
C GLY A 360 9.81 -2.17 3.07
N GLN A 361 8.81 -2.13 2.18
CA GLN A 361 7.86 -1.01 2.15
C GLN A 361 6.99 -1.07 3.40
N THR A 362 7.00 -0.02 4.22
CA THR A 362 6.30 -0.04 5.51
C THR A 362 5.65 1.30 5.80
N LEU A 363 4.42 1.25 6.30
CA LEU A 363 3.79 2.33 7.06
C LEU A 363 3.43 1.76 8.43
N TYR A 364 4.10 2.22 9.48
CA TYR A 364 3.87 1.86 10.87
C TYR A 364 3.11 2.98 11.58
N ILE A 365 2.16 2.62 12.43
CA ILE A 365 1.32 3.54 13.16
C ILE A 365 1.20 3.06 14.61
N ASP A 366 1.48 3.97 15.53
CA ASP A 366 1.24 3.86 16.97
C ASP A 366 0.36 5.03 17.39
N ARG A 367 -0.92 4.73 17.63
CA ARG A 367 -1.93 5.72 17.99
C ARG A 367 -1.87 6.14 19.45
N GLU A 368 -1.25 5.33 20.31
CA GLU A 368 -1.15 5.68 21.73
C GLU A 368 -0.07 6.73 21.96
N ASN A 369 0.97 6.72 21.12
CA ASN A 369 2.11 7.63 21.22
C ASN A 369 2.15 8.68 20.08
N ASP A 370 1.10 8.79 19.26
CA ASP A 370 1.00 9.71 18.11
C ASP A 370 2.16 9.56 17.09
N ILE A 371 2.66 8.34 16.86
CA ILE A 371 3.81 8.06 15.97
C ILE A 371 3.34 7.47 14.65
N VAL A 372 3.87 8.03 13.56
CA VAL A 372 3.74 7.47 12.21
C VAL A 372 5.13 7.34 11.58
N VAL A 373 5.45 6.16 11.04
CA VAL A 373 6.71 5.93 10.31
C VAL A 373 6.39 5.41 8.92
N ALA A 374 6.82 6.11 7.88
CA ALA A 374 6.80 5.60 6.52
C ALA A 374 8.24 5.36 6.02
N ARG A 375 8.48 4.17 5.48
CA ARG A 375 9.79 3.74 4.99
C ARG A 375 9.65 3.02 3.66
N SER A 376 10.55 3.33 2.75
CA SER A 376 10.79 2.51 1.55
C SER A 376 12.22 1.95 1.59
N SER A 377 12.34 0.68 1.23
CA SER A 377 13.60 -0.07 1.24
C SER A 377 13.70 -0.95 -0.01
N ALA A 378 14.88 -1.50 -0.24
CA ALA A 378 15.14 -2.44 -1.32
C ALA A 378 15.69 -3.78 -0.81
N TRP A 379 15.01 -4.42 0.16
CA TRP A 379 15.51 -5.69 0.70
C TRP A 379 15.69 -6.74 -0.41
N PRO A 380 16.69 -7.63 -0.29
CA PRO A 380 17.01 -8.62 -1.32
C PRO A 380 15.89 -9.64 -1.53
N GLU A 381 15.07 -9.88 -0.50
CA GLU A 381 13.95 -10.80 -0.51
C GLU A 381 12.65 -10.09 -0.13
N GLY A 382 11.51 -10.66 -0.53
CA GLY A 382 10.19 -10.08 -0.26
C GLY A 382 9.92 -9.90 1.24
N TYR A 383 10.45 -10.79 2.07
CA TYR A 383 10.41 -10.71 3.52
C TYR A 383 11.74 -11.16 4.12
N VAL A 384 12.27 -10.39 5.07
CA VAL A 384 13.48 -10.71 5.83
C VAL A 384 13.15 -10.54 7.30
N ARG A 385 13.20 -11.62 8.09
CA ARG A 385 12.73 -11.62 9.48
C ARG A 385 13.57 -10.69 10.36
N GLU A 386 14.88 -10.72 10.19
CA GLU A 386 15.83 -9.93 10.97
C GLU A 386 15.59 -8.43 10.74
N HIS A 387 15.25 -8.02 9.51
CA HIS A 387 14.92 -6.63 9.21
C HIS A 387 13.59 -6.21 9.86
N ASP A 388 12.61 -7.11 9.90
CA ASP A 388 11.34 -6.86 10.58
C ASP A 388 11.56 -6.74 12.11
N ASP A 389 12.30 -7.65 12.71
CA ASP A 389 12.64 -7.65 14.14
C ASP A 389 13.45 -6.38 14.52
N GLN A 390 14.39 -5.93 13.68
CA GLN A 390 15.11 -4.66 13.87
C GLN A 390 14.17 -3.45 13.75
N SER A 391 13.23 -3.46 12.80
CA SER A 391 12.23 -2.40 12.66
C SER A 391 11.37 -2.30 13.92
N PHE A 392 10.96 -3.44 14.48
CA PHE A 392 10.23 -3.50 15.76
C PHE A 392 11.03 -2.93 16.94
N ALA A 393 12.32 -3.24 17.02
CA ALA A 393 13.17 -2.67 18.05
C ALA A 393 13.25 -1.14 17.95
N MET A 394 13.36 -0.60 16.74
CA MET A 394 13.32 0.84 16.49
C MET A 394 11.97 1.45 16.88
N TYR A 395 10.84 0.84 16.52
CA TYR A 395 9.51 1.35 16.87
C TYR A 395 9.30 1.43 18.38
N LYS A 396 9.69 0.38 19.12
CA LYS A 396 9.61 0.40 20.59
C LYS A 396 10.50 1.46 21.21
N ALA A 397 11.69 1.70 20.63
CA ALA A 397 12.57 2.77 21.09
C ALA A 397 12.00 4.16 20.80
N LEU A 398 11.32 4.37 19.67
CA LEU A 398 10.62 5.63 19.37
C LEU A 398 9.50 5.89 20.39
N ALA A 399 8.64 4.90 20.67
CA ALA A 399 7.60 5.03 21.69
C ALA A 399 8.20 5.39 23.06
N ALA A 400 9.27 4.71 23.47
CA ALA A 400 9.95 5.01 24.72
C ALA A 400 10.65 6.39 24.74
N TRP A 401 11.13 6.88 23.59
CA TRP A 401 11.73 8.21 23.45
C TRP A 401 10.67 9.30 23.69
N PHE A 402 9.55 9.22 22.99
CA PHE A 402 8.50 10.23 23.10
C PHE A 402 7.74 10.19 24.43
N ALA A 403 7.62 9.03 25.06
CA ALA A 403 7.06 8.93 26.41
C ALA A 403 7.87 9.72 27.45
N ARG A 404 9.21 9.78 27.34
CA ARG A 404 10.08 10.53 28.28
C ARG A 404 9.99 12.04 28.11
N GLU A 405 9.90 12.51 26.87
CA GLU A 405 9.75 13.95 26.57
C GLU A 405 8.47 14.52 27.21
N VAL A 406 7.38 13.74 27.25
CA VAL A 406 6.14 14.14 27.93
C VAL A 406 6.33 14.24 29.45
N GLU A 407 7.08 13.32 30.05
CA GLU A 407 7.40 13.35 31.49
C GLU A 407 8.30 14.55 31.86
N ASP A 408 9.30 14.84 31.03
CA ASP A 408 10.22 15.96 31.25
C ASP A 408 9.53 17.32 31.03
N ALA A 409 8.63 17.44 30.03
CA ALA A 409 7.80 18.63 29.81
C ALA A 409 6.75 18.86 30.91
N GLY A 410 6.38 17.82 31.66
CA GLY A 410 5.40 17.85 32.75
C GLY A 410 5.98 18.23 34.13
N SER A 411 7.30 18.36 34.27
CA SER A 411 7.95 18.70 35.55
C SER A 411 8.02 20.22 35.75
N PRO A 412 7.36 20.80 36.77
CA PRO A 412 7.41 22.25 37.02
C PRO A 412 8.74 22.62 37.68
N GLU A 413 9.77 22.95 36.88
CA GLU A 413 10.95 23.61 37.41
C GLU A 413 10.69 25.11 37.61
N GLY A 414 10.63 25.54 38.88
CA GLY A 414 10.79 26.95 39.22
C GLY A 414 10.03 27.46 40.45
N GLU A 415 10.06 26.76 41.60
CA GLU A 415 9.86 27.47 42.87
C GLU A 415 10.99 28.49 43.04
N ILE A 416 10.70 29.75 42.71
CA ILE A 416 11.54 30.88 43.07
C ILE A 416 11.56 30.96 44.59
N SER A 417 12.67 30.51 45.17
CA SER A 417 13.11 30.77 46.54
C SER A 417 12.83 32.24 46.91
N ALA A 418 11.81 32.47 47.73
CA ALA A 418 11.59 33.73 48.40
C ALA A 418 12.74 33.94 49.39
N ALA A 419 13.69 34.79 49.01
CA ALA A 419 14.71 35.30 49.92
C ALA A 419 14.03 36.10 51.04
N GLU A 420 14.20 35.64 52.27
CA GLU A 420 13.98 36.43 53.48
C GLU A 420 14.88 37.67 53.44
N ALA A 421 14.29 38.84 53.69
CA ALA A 421 15.02 40.05 54.06
C ALA A 421 14.55 40.47 55.46
N PRO A 422 15.47 40.88 56.37
CA PRO A 422 15.10 41.50 57.64
C PRO A 422 14.53 42.91 57.48
#